data_AF-A0ABD1K5J2-F1
#
_entry.id   AF-A0ABD1K5J2-F1
#
_cell.length_a   1.000
_cell.length_b   1.000
_cell.length_c   1.000
_cell.angle_alpha   90.00
_cell.angle_beta   90.00
_cell.angle_gamma   90.00
#
_symmetry.space_group_name_H-M   'P 1'
#
loop_
_entity.id
_entity.type
_entity.pdbx_description
1 polymer ?
#
loop_
_entity_poly.entity_id
_entity_poly.type
_entity_poly.pdbx_seq_one_letter_code
_entity_poly.pdbx_strand_id
1 'polypeptide(L)'
;MGFEYLYNIKEGACNEGDSEKSTLSALSPKTNIVRGWNLFIVLTSLVSFSLIMFQVFFSDSLEIVYTISYCLDLTYLAYIISCFYIGYEENGVVITDITQIRIRYLRTWFIADVCSGLPWEMLRYVDPALHLLSLIRGLRILRLFTIIASFSKEPDTNKIHVAALNSFCILTVCIQLCACLWYKAVCVGVHGSQKRNCKKDFNWLQLIPEVSSNLTAVSDMDLFGYAIYWSTITIYVERVLRGELPDPKTKSFETVKNSTKDCLFIPKVMIFNSIAREITPFLTLYQTDKPMLPFLSEDMLQLMKGAWRHQKMSLVQMKRMLHHLVEANHIEESICDDVLREFANFCDFAALQATFREFNPKTDRVDTPLYETMGSSKSFANVWHVVKMLLVLSHGQARVERGFSINKELIVENQKEASLIAQRLIVGHVRSVGGVTNVAITKELLLSVAGARQRYHSFLDDQKRASVKEIGVQKRKALGDELDELKKKRNRVKEDIGALEKSADDFADKAESTGNLTFIAKSNSLRRTAKDKRASLEEIEKKIDQKVAEMKEK
;
A
#
# COMPACT_ATOMS: atom_id res chain seq x y z
N MET A 1 -65.68 -17.80 -44.02
CA MET A 1 -66.73 -17.72 -42.99
C MET A 1 -66.09 -17.16 -41.74
N GLY A 2 -66.27 -15.86 -41.53
CA GLY A 2 -65.54 -15.07 -40.53
C GLY A 2 -66.24 -15.05 -39.17
N PHE A 3 -65.42 -14.77 -38.16
CA PHE A 3 -65.63 -14.76 -36.71
C PHE A 3 -66.79 -13.89 -36.16
N GLU A 4 -67.60 -13.27 -37.02
CA GLU A 4 -68.64 -12.29 -36.66
C GLU A 4 -69.98 -12.90 -36.21
N TYR A 5 -70.15 -14.22 -36.28
CA TYR A 5 -71.41 -14.89 -35.88
C TYR A 5 -71.46 -15.36 -34.42
N LEU A 6 -70.42 -15.13 -33.61
CA LEU A 6 -70.29 -15.69 -32.25
C LEU A 6 -70.51 -14.70 -31.11
N TYR A 7 -70.58 -13.38 -31.37
CA TYR A 7 -70.85 -12.39 -30.33
C TYR A 7 -71.96 -11.44 -30.73
N ASN A 8 -73.15 -11.75 -30.23
CA ASN A 8 -74.39 -11.01 -30.35
C ASN A 8 -74.30 -9.69 -29.55
N ILE A 9 -73.66 -8.66 -30.12
CA ILE A 9 -73.67 -7.31 -29.55
C ILE A 9 -74.93 -6.60 -30.06
N LYS A 10 -75.97 -6.56 -29.23
CA LYS A 10 -77.06 -5.60 -29.38
C LYS A 10 -76.51 -4.21 -29.08
N GLU A 11 -76.56 -3.32 -30.06
CA GLU A 11 -76.48 -1.87 -29.85
C GLU A 11 -77.62 -1.45 -28.90
N GLY A 12 -77.27 -1.16 -27.65
CA GLY A 12 -78.14 -0.53 -26.67
C GLY A 12 -77.79 0.95 -26.59
N ALA A 13 -78.76 1.77 -26.99
CA ALA A 13 -78.70 3.22 -27.06
C ALA A 13 -78.31 3.91 -25.73
N CYS A 14 -77.69 5.07 -25.89
CA CYS A 14 -77.33 6.04 -24.86
C CYS A 14 -78.49 6.34 -23.90
N ASN A 15 -78.19 6.31 -22.60
CA ASN A 15 -78.83 7.20 -21.63
C ASN A 15 -77.75 8.13 -21.09
N GLU A 16 -77.82 9.39 -21.53
CA GLU A 16 -77.25 10.52 -20.82
C GLU A 16 -77.93 10.60 -19.44
N GLY A 17 -77.10 10.64 -18.41
CA GLY A 17 -77.53 10.78 -17.02
C GLY A 17 -76.36 11.38 -16.26
N ASP A 18 -76.34 12.70 -16.21
CA ASP A 18 -75.43 13.50 -15.40
C ASP A 18 -75.37 12.97 -13.96
N SER A 19 -74.16 12.62 -13.57
CA SER A 19 -73.73 12.50 -12.19
C SER A 19 -72.24 12.85 -12.19
N GLU A 20 -71.96 14.13 -12.40
CA GLU A 20 -70.67 14.76 -12.09
C GLU A 20 -70.48 14.73 -10.56
N LYS A 21 -70.32 13.52 -10.01
CA LYS A 21 -69.66 13.33 -8.72
C LYS A 21 -68.18 13.39 -9.07
N SER A 22 -67.45 14.32 -8.46
CA SER A 22 -65.99 14.35 -8.50
C SER A 22 -65.42 13.10 -7.83
N THR A 23 -65.52 11.95 -8.50
CA THR A 23 -64.94 10.70 -8.05
C THR A 23 -63.45 10.84 -8.24
N LEU A 24 -62.72 11.05 -7.15
CA LEU A 24 -61.27 11.09 -7.14
C LEU A 24 -60.73 9.84 -7.86
N SER A 25 -60.32 9.99 -9.12
CA SER A 25 -60.04 8.86 -10.00
C SER A 25 -58.76 8.14 -9.59
N ALA A 26 -58.80 6.81 -9.50
CA ALA A 26 -57.61 6.01 -9.22
C ALA A 26 -56.55 6.18 -10.31
N LEU A 27 -55.28 6.25 -9.91
CA LEU A 27 -54.16 6.32 -10.84
C LEU A 27 -53.74 4.92 -11.27
N SER A 28 -53.54 4.76 -12.57
CA SER A 28 -52.99 3.51 -13.11
C SER A 28 -51.54 3.32 -12.64
N PRO A 29 -51.16 2.11 -12.17
CA PRO A 29 -49.80 1.81 -11.72
C PRO A 29 -48.75 1.91 -12.83
N LYS A 30 -49.18 1.87 -14.10
CA LYS A 30 -48.29 1.93 -15.29
C LYS A 30 -47.90 3.36 -15.70
N THR A 31 -48.45 4.37 -15.05
CA THR A 31 -48.11 5.77 -15.36
C THR A 31 -46.69 6.11 -14.90
N ASN A 32 -45.97 6.93 -15.67
CA ASN A 32 -44.60 7.33 -15.35
C ASN A 32 -44.50 8.07 -14.00
N ILE A 33 -45.54 8.80 -13.62
CA ILE A 33 -45.63 9.50 -12.33
C ILE A 33 -45.64 8.48 -11.18
N VAL A 34 -46.49 7.45 -11.25
CA VAL A 34 -46.56 6.40 -10.22
C VAL A 34 -45.26 5.59 -10.18
N ARG A 35 -44.65 5.30 -11.33
CA ARG A 35 -43.34 4.62 -11.39
C ARG A 35 -42.23 5.44 -10.73
N GLY A 36 -42.16 6.74 -11.04
CA GLY A 36 -41.21 7.67 -10.43
C GLY A 36 -41.43 7.81 -8.92
N TRP A 37 -42.69 7.92 -8.50
CA TRP A 37 -43.07 7.93 -7.09
C TRP A 37 -42.64 6.64 -6.38
N ASN A 38 -42.92 5.47 -6.95
CA ASN A 38 -42.53 4.18 -6.38
C ASN A 38 -41.00 4.03 -6.25
N LEU A 39 -40.23 4.48 -7.26
CA LEU A 39 -38.77 4.48 -7.19
C LEU A 39 -38.26 5.44 -6.10
N PHE A 40 -38.86 6.63 -5.98
CA PHE A 40 -38.54 7.58 -4.92
C PHE A 40 -38.82 7.00 -3.53
N ILE A 41 -39.92 6.26 -3.35
CA ILE A 41 -40.24 5.56 -2.11
C ILE A 41 -39.22 4.46 -1.79
N VAL A 42 -38.74 3.72 -2.78
CA VAL A 42 -37.65 2.73 -2.58
C VAL A 42 -36.38 3.41 -2.06
N LEU A 43 -35.97 4.53 -2.66
CA LEU A 43 -34.77 5.27 -2.27
C LEU A 43 -34.90 5.85 -0.85
N THR A 44 -36.01 6.52 -0.56
CA THR A 44 -36.29 7.09 0.77
C THR A 44 -36.42 6.01 1.84
N SER A 45 -36.93 4.82 1.51
CA SER A 45 -37.00 3.67 2.42
C SER A 45 -35.62 3.11 2.77
N LEU A 46 -34.68 3.06 1.81
CA LEU A 46 -33.29 2.68 2.06
C LEU A 46 -32.58 3.69 2.97
N VAL A 47 -32.76 5.00 2.71
CA VAL A 47 -32.20 6.05 3.57
C VAL A 47 -32.80 5.98 4.97
N SER A 48 -34.13 5.85 5.08
CA SER A 48 -34.83 5.71 6.37
C SER A 48 -34.34 4.49 7.15
N PHE A 49 -34.10 3.36 6.48
CA PHE A 49 -33.52 2.16 7.08
C PHE A 49 -32.08 2.40 7.59
N SER A 50 -31.25 3.10 6.82
CA SER A 50 -29.89 3.44 7.26
C SER A 50 -29.89 4.37 8.49
N LEU A 51 -30.76 5.38 8.52
CA LEU A 51 -30.87 6.31 9.64
C LEU A 51 -31.38 5.61 10.91
N ILE A 52 -32.40 4.76 10.82
CA ILE A 52 -32.90 4.05 12.01
C ILE A 52 -31.84 3.08 12.58
N MET A 53 -31.12 2.39 11.70
CA MET A 53 -30.02 1.51 12.11
C MET A 53 -28.87 2.29 12.75
N PHE A 54 -28.57 3.50 12.27
CA PHE A 54 -27.63 4.40 12.94
C PHE A 54 -28.14 4.86 14.32
N GLN A 55 -29.39 5.35 14.39
CA GLN A 55 -29.99 5.89 15.61
C GLN A 55 -30.12 4.85 16.73
N VAL A 56 -30.37 3.58 16.41
CA VAL A 56 -30.55 2.50 17.40
C VAL A 56 -29.22 1.92 17.88
N PHE A 57 -28.20 1.87 17.02
CA PHE A 57 -26.95 1.16 17.33
C PHE A 57 -25.79 2.08 17.70
N PHE A 58 -25.75 3.29 17.17
CA PHE A 58 -24.63 4.21 17.35
C PHE A 58 -25.01 5.38 18.25
N SER A 59 -25.94 6.23 17.81
CA SER A 59 -26.22 7.48 18.50
C SER A 59 -27.53 8.11 18.06
N ASP A 60 -28.29 8.60 19.04
CA ASP A 60 -29.52 9.34 18.83
C ASP A 60 -29.35 10.85 19.09
N SER A 61 -28.11 11.35 19.15
CA SER A 61 -27.81 12.71 19.57
C SER A 61 -27.66 13.73 18.43
N LEU A 62 -27.67 13.28 17.17
CA LEU A 62 -27.47 14.15 16.00
C LEU A 62 -28.78 14.78 15.52
N GLU A 63 -28.94 16.10 15.71
CA GLU A 63 -30.12 16.87 15.28
C GLU A 63 -30.41 16.76 13.77
N ILE A 64 -29.36 16.71 12.95
CA ILE A 64 -29.49 16.59 11.49
C ILE A 64 -30.18 15.27 11.10
N VAL A 65 -29.95 14.20 11.87
CA VAL A 65 -30.54 12.88 11.63
C VAL A 65 -32.03 12.92 11.92
N TYR A 66 -32.47 13.56 13.01
CA TYR A 66 -33.90 13.73 13.30
C TYR A 66 -34.62 14.55 12.24
N THR A 67 -34.00 15.67 11.82
CA THR A 67 -34.58 16.55 10.80
C THR A 67 -34.86 15.78 9.51
N ILE A 68 -33.89 14.98 9.05
CA ILE A 68 -34.04 14.14 7.86
C ILE A 68 -35.08 13.03 8.11
N SER A 69 -35.06 12.38 9.27
CA SER A 69 -36.02 11.33 9.62
C SER A 69 -37.47 11.81 9.59
N TYR A 70 -37.76 13.01 10.11
CA TYR A 70 -39.12 13.58 10.05
C TYR A 70 -39.56 13.92 8.63
N CYS A 71 -38.66 14.44 7.78
CA CYS A 71 -38.95 14.66 6.35
C CYS A 71 -39.29 13.34 5.62
N LEU A 72 -38.58 12.26 5.96
CA LEU A 72 -38.85 10.93 5.42
C LEU A 72 -40.16 10.34 5.96
N ASP A 73 -40.53 10.63 7.21
CA ASP A 73 -41.83 10.23 7.77
C ASP A 73 -43.00 10.89 7.05
N LEU A 74 -42.90 12.19 6.73
CA LEU A 74 -43.91 12.90 5.94
C LEU A 74 -44.05 12.30 4.53
N THR A 75 -42.91 11.97 3.92
CA THR A 75 -42.88 11.29 2.62
C THR A 75 -43.54 9.91 2.69
N TYR A 76 -43.29 9.15 3.75
CA TYR A 76 -43.90 7.84 3.96
C TYR A 76 -45.40 7.94 4.22
N LEU A 77 -45.84 8.96 4.94
CA LEU A 77 -47.27 9.23 5.13
C LEU A 77 -47.96 9.54 3.80
N ALA A 78 -47.35 10.35 2.94
CA ALA A 78 -47.85 10.61 1.59
C ALA A 78 -47.94 9.32 0.76
N TYR A 79 -47.01 8.38 0.95
CA TYR A 79 -47.06 7.06 0.33
C TYR A 79 -48.23 6.21 0.83
N ILE A 80 -48.43 6.14 2.15
CA ILE A 80 -49.58 5.41 2.74
C ILE A 80 -50.89 5.95 2.17
N ILE A 81 -51.01 7.27 2.02
CA ILE A 81 -52.19 7.91 1.42
C ILE A 81 -52.31 7.52 -0.05
N SER A 82 -51.22 7.56 -0.82
CA SER A 82 -51.27 7.24 -2.25
C SER A 82 -51.60 5.77 -2.53
N CYS A 83 -51.28 4.84 -1.62
CA CYS A 83 -51.70 3.44 -1.73
C CYS A 83 -53.22 3.24 -1.79
N PHE A 84 -54.02 4.17 -1.26
CA PHE A 84 -55.49 4.10 -1.37
C PHE A 84 -56.02 4.52 -2.75
N TYR A 85 -55.16 5.05 -3.62
CA TYR A 85 -55.53 5.62 -4.92
C TYR A 85 -54.75 5.04 -6.10
N ILE A 86 -53.67 4.29 -5.85
CA ILE A 86 -52.89 3.62 -6.89
C ILE A 86 -53.47 2.22 -7.16
N GLY A 87 -53.81 1.95 -8.42
CA GLY A 87 -54.28 0.65 -8.87
C GLY A 87 -53.22 -0.44 -8.78
N TYR A 88 -53.64 -1.69 -8.93
CA TYR A 88 -52.73 -2.86 -8.89
C TYR A 88 -52.96 -3.76 -10.10
N GLU A 89 -52.01 -4.65 -10.36
CA GLU A 89 -52.12 -5.66 -11.42
C GLU A 89 -52.32 -7.05 -10.83
N GLU A 90 -53.31 -7.77 -11.35
CA GLU A 90 -53.62 -9.15 -10.99
C GLU A 90 -53.86 -9.95 -12.26
N ASN A 91 -53.07 -11.01 -12.46
CA ASN A 91 -53.13 -11.88 -13.64
C ASN A 91 -53.07 -11.15 -15.00
N GLY A 92 -52.27 -10.08 -15.09
CA GLY A 92 -52.11 -9.28 -16.32
C GLY A 92 -53.16 -8.19 -16.51
N VAL A 93 -54.17 -8.10 -15.63
CA VAL A 93 -55.23 -7.08 -15.70
C VAL A 93 -54.97 -5.98 -14.67
N VAL A 94 -55.03 -4.72 -15.11
CA VAL A 94 -54.89 -3.55 -14.24
C VAL A 94 -56.24 -3.21 -13.63
N ILE A 95 -56.33 -3.24 -12.30
CA ILE A 95 -57.54 -2.93 -11.54
C ILE A 95 -57.43 -1.51 -10.98
N THR A 96 -58.35 -0.64 -11.41
CA THR A 96 -58.44 0.77 -11.00
C THR A 96 -59.71 1.09 -10.19
N ASP A 97 -60.48 0.08 -9.80
CA ASP A 97 -61.64 0.27 -8.92
C ASP A 97 -61.18 0.63 -7.50
N ILE A 98 -61.50 1.85 -7.07
CA ILE A 98 -61.11 2.43 -5.77
C ILE A 98 -61.58 1.55 -4.62
N THR A 99 -62.77 0.96 -4.69
CA THR A 99 -63.31 0.15 -3.59
C THR A 99 -62.47 -1.11 -3.40
N GLN A 100 -62.11 -1.76 -4.50
CA GLN A 100 -61.26 -2.95 -4.49
C GLN A 100 -59.83 -2.64 -4.06
N ILE A 101 -59.27 -1.52 -4.52
CA ILE A 101 -57.93 -1.05 -4.12
C ILE A 101 -57.86 -0.89 -2.60
N ARG A 102 -58.83 -0.16 -2.02
CA ARG A 102 -58.86 0.13 -0.57
C ARG A 102 -59.00 -1.14 0.26
N ILE A 103 -59.92 -2.03 -0.10
CA ILE A 103 -60.14 -3.30 0.62
C ILE A 103 -58.88 -4.16 0.56
N ARG A 104 -58.25 -4.29 -0.61
CA ARG A 104 -57.02 -5.07 -0.78
C ARG A 104 -55.89 -4.49 0.07
N TYR A 105 -55.69 -3.17 0.05
CA TYR A 105 -54.64 -2.52 0.82
C TYR A 105 -54.84 -2.69 2.33
N LEU A 106 -56.07 -2.45 2.83
CA LEU A 106 -56.44 -2.63 4.23
C LEU A 106 -56.20 -4.06 4.73
N ARG A 107 -56.47 -5.07 3.89
CA ARG A 107 -56.30 -6.49 4.24
C ARG A 107 -54.84 -6.97 4.21
N THR A 108 -53.99 -6.34 3.40
CA THR A 108 -52.63 -6.85 3.14
C THR A 108 -51.56 -6.10 3.93
N TRP A 109 -51.42 -4.81 3.67
CA TRP A 109 -50.18 -4.08 3.96
C TRP A 109 -50.39 -2.88 4.88
N PHE A 110 -51.63 -2.40 5.02
CA PHE A 110 -51.96 -1.21 5.81
C PHE A 110 -51.48 -1.29 7.27
N ILE A 111 -51.70 -2.42 7.95
CA ILE A 111 -51.29 -2.57 9.36
C ILE A 111 -49.76 -2.46 9.49
N ALA A 112 -49.01 -3.15 8.64
CA ALA A 112 -47.55 -3.07 8.64
C ALA A 112 -47.05 -1.65 8.33
N ASP A 113 -47.73 -0.94 7.42
CA ASP A 113 -47.41 0.45 7.08
C ASP A 113 -47.67 1.42 8.22
N VAL A 114 -48.85 1.35 8.84
CA VAL A 114 -49.18 2.18 9.99
C VAL A 114 -48.22 1.89 11.13
N CYS A 115 -48.00 0.61 11.47
CA CYS A 115 -47.03 0.24 12.49
C CYS A 115 -45.64 0.78 12.16
N SER A 116 -45.12 0.63 10.95
CA SER A 116 -43.79 1.16 10.60
C SER A 116 -43.71 2.69 10.49
N GLY A 117 -44.86 3.37 10.31
CA GLY A 117 -44.99 4.83 10.22
C GLY A 117 -45.07 5.54 11.57
N LEU A 118 -45.38 4.83 12.67
CA LEU A 118 -45.50 5.43 13.99
C LEU A 118 -44.16 5.95 14.55
N PRO A 119 -44.17 7.03 15.35
CA PRO A 119 -42.97 7.61 15.95
C PRO A 119 -42.52 6.84 17.19
N TRP A 120 -42.09 5.58 17.01
CA TRP A 120 -41.68 4.67 18.11
C TRP A 120 -40.54 5.21 18.97
N GLU A 121 -39.76 6.17 18.47
CA GLU A 121 -38.67 6.81 19.21
C GLU A 121 -39.17 7.53 20.46
N MET A 122 -40.42 7.99 20.45
CA MET A 122 -41.04 8.66 21.60
C MET A 122 -41.09 7.76 22.84
N LEU A 123 -41.13 6.43 22.67
CA LEU A 123 -41.13 5.48 23.78
C LEU A 123 -39.79 5.47 24.55
N ARG A 124 -38.70 5.94 23.93
CA ARG A 124 -37.39 6.06 24.60
C ARG A 124 -37.39 7.11 25.71
N TYR A 125 -38.24 8.14 25.59
CA TYR A 125 -38.41 9.15 26.64
C TYR A 125 -39.11 8.58 27.88
N VAL A 126 -39.89 7.50 27.71
CA VAL A 126 -40.57 6.81 28.80
C VAL A 126 -39.61 5.79 29.45
N ASP A 127 -38.95 4.98 28.64
CA ASP A 127 -37.93 4.03 29.10
C ASP A 127 -36.83 3.85 28.03
N PRO A 128 -35.57 4.25 28.32
CA PRO A 128 -34.44 4.05 27.41
C PRO A 128 -34.20 2.58 27.01
N ALA A 129 -34.63 1.60 27.81
CA ALA A 129 -34.51 0.18 27.48
C ALA A 129 -35.32 -0.21 26.23
N LEU A 130 -36.35 0.58 25.88
CA LEU A 130 -37.22 0.35 24.74
C LEU A 130 -36.65 0.87 23.39
N HIS A 131 -35.41 1.35 23.35
CA HIS A 131 -34.77 1.86 22.12
C HIS A 131 -34.87 0.89 20.93
N LEU A 132 -34.77 -0.43 21.17
CA LEU A 132 -34.87 -1.47 20.13
C LEU A 132 -36.26 -1.54 19.46
N LEU A 133 -37.34 -1.10 20.12
CA LEU A 133 -38.68 -1.05 19.49
C LEU A 133 -38.72 -0.09 18.30
N SER A 134 -37.81 0.89 18.26
CA SER A 134 -37.67 1.80 17.11
C SER A 134 -37.33 1.05 15.82
N LEU A 135 -36.79 -0.17 15.89
CA LEU A 135 -36.53 -1.05 14.73
C LEU A 135 -37.81 -1.43 13.97
N ILE A 136 -39.00 -1.29 14.57
CA ILE A 136 -40.28 -1.47 13.88
C ILE A 136 -40.39 -0.49 12.69
N ARG A 137 -39.80 0.71 12.78
CA ARG A 137 -39.70 1.65 11.65
C ARG A 137 -38.88 1.08 10.49
N GLY A 138 -37.96 0.15 10.76
CA GLY A 138 -37.19 -0.55 9.73
C GLY A 138 -38.04 -1.41 8.80
N LEU A 139 -39.27 -1.78 9.18
CA LEU A 139 -40.18 -2.57 8.34
C LEU A 139 -40.59 -1.86 7.04
N ARG A 140 -40.39 -0.53 6.95
CA ARG A 140 -40.58 0.25 5.70
C ARG A 140 -39.79 -0.34 4.54
N ILE A 141 -38.63 -0.96 4.81
CA ILE A 141 -37.81 -1.59 3.78
C ILE A 141 -38.50 -2.75 3.08
N LEU A 142 -39.52 -3.38 3.69
CA LEU A 142 -40.28 -4.47 3.05
C LEU A 142 -41.00 -4.01 1.78
N ARG A 143 -41.29 -2.71 1.66
CA ARG A 143 -41.88 -2.09 0.47
C ARG A 143 -41.03 -2.26 -0.77
N LEU A 144 -39.71 -2.28 -0.58
CA LEU A 144 -38.74 -2.53 -1.63
C LEU A 144 -39.08 -3.79 -2.42
N PHE A 145 -39.34 -4.90 -1.72
CA PHE A 145 -39.65 -6.16 -2.37
C PHE A 145 -40.97 -6.10 -3.15
N THR A 146 -41.98 -5.43 -2.61
CA THR A 146 -43.28 -5.28 -3.32
C THR A 146 -43.18 -4.44 -4.58
N ILE A 147 -42.44 -3.33 -4.51
CA ILE A 147 -42.29 -2.38 -5.61
C ILE A 147 -41.40 -2.98 -6.71
N ILE A 148 -40.28 -3.59 -6.35
CA ILE A 148 -39.38 -4.27 -7.29
C ILE A 148 -40.07 -5.47 -7.95
N ALA A 149 -40.85 -6.25 -7.19
CA ALA A 149 -41.63 -7.35 -7.76
C ALA A 149 -42.68 -6.85 -8.77
N SER A 150 -43.24 -5.66 -8.58
CA SER A 150 -44.15 -5.04 -9.54
C SER A 150 -43.42 -4.71 -10.86
N PHE A 151 -42.23 -4.09 -10.78
CA PHE A 151 -41.42 -3.80 -11.98
C PHE A 151 -40.97 -5.07 -12.71
N SER A 152 -40.68 -6.16 -11.99
CA SER A 152 -40.25 -7.42 -12.60
C SER A 152 -41.36 -8.12 -13.41
N LYS A 153 -42.64 -7.79 -13.17
CA LYS A 153 -43.78 -8.37 -13.88
C LYS A 153 -44.09 -7.65 -15.19
N GLU A 154 -43.54 -6.45 -15.40
CA GLU A 154 -43.78 -5.68 -16.62
C GLU A 154 -42.98 -6.25 -17.81
N PRO A 155 -43.61 -6.47 -18.97
CA PRO A 155 -42.95 -7.07 -20.13
C PRO A 155 -41.90 -6.16 -20.77
N ASP A 156 -42.13 -4.84 -20.75
CA ASP A 156 -41.28 -3.85 -21.44
C ASP A 156 -40.11 -3.35 -20.57
N THR A 157 -40.01 -3.80 -19.31
CA THR A 157 -38.93 -3.38 -18.41
C THR A 157 -37.70 -4.27 -18.61
N ASN A 158 -36.52 -3.65 -18.68
CA ASN A 158 -35.27 -4.39 -18.77
C ASN A 158 -35.01 -5.18 -17.47
N LYS A 159 -35.22 -6.50 -17.54
CA LYS A 159 -35.09 -7.44 -16.42
C LYS A 159 -33.69 -7.45 -15.81
N ILE A 160 -32.65 -7.14 -16.58
CA ILE A 160 -31.27 -7.07 -16.09
C ILE A 160 -31.13 -5.89 -15.12
N HIS A 161 -31.65 -4.71 -15.48
CA HIS A 161 -31.61 -3.54 -14.60
C HIS A 161 -32.45 -3.73 -13.33
N VAL A 162 -33.62 -4.38 -13.43
CA VAL A 162 -34.45 -4.70 -12.26
C VAL A 162 -33.73 -5.67 -11.31
N ALA A 163 -33.09 -6.72 -11.86
CA ALA A 163 -32.30 -7.66 -11.07
C ALA A 163 -31.08 -7.01 -10.42
N ALA A 164 -30.39 -6.12 -11.13
CA ALA A 164 -29.26 -5.35 -10.60
C ALA A 164 -29.71 -4.41 -9.47
N LEU A 165 -30.82 -3.69 -9.64
CA LEU A 165 -31.40 -2.83 -8.61
C LEU A 165 -31.79 -3.63 -7.37
N ASN A 166 -32.48 -4.75 -7.54
CA ASN A 166 -32.85 -5.64 -6.44
C ASN A 166 -31.62 -6.13 -5.65
N SER A 167 -30.59 -6.57 -6.39
CA SER A 167 -29.36 -7.07 -5.78
C SER A 167 -28.61 -5.97 -5.03
N PHE A 168 -28.56 -4.76 -5.60
CA PHE A 168 -27.97 -3.59 -4.95
C PHE A 168 -28.68 -3.26 -3.64
N CYS A 169 -30.01 -3.17 -3.67
CA CYS A 169 -30.80 -2.86 -2.48
C CYS A 169 -30.65 -3.90 -1.37
N ILE A 170 -30.70 -5.20 -1.70
CA ILE A 170 -30.49 -6.28 -0.73
C ILE A 170 -29.08 -6.19 -0.13
N LEU A 171 -28.07 -5.95 -0.97
CA LEU A 171 -26.68 -5.82 -0.52
C LEU A 171 -26.51 -4.64 0.44
N THR A 172 -27.08 -3.47 0.14
CA THR A 172 -27.04 -2.31 1.02
C THR A 172 -27.64 -2.61 2.40
N VAL A 173 -28.80 -3.29 2.44
CA VAL A 173 -29.46 -3.69 3.70
C VAL A 173 -28.59 -4.68 4.48
N CYS A 174 -28.01 -5.68 3.82
CA CYS A 174 -27.12 -6.66 4.47
C CYS A 174 -25.86 -6.01 5.06
N ILE A 175 -25.21 -5.13 4.31
CA ILE A 175 -24.02 -4.38 4.77
C ILE A 175 -24.38 -3.59 6.02
N GLN A 176 -25.51 -2.87 6.00
CA GLN A 176 -25.96 -2.05 7.12
C GLN A 176 -26.27 -2.89 8.38
N LEU A 177 -26.99 -4.01 8.22
CA LEU A 177 -27.27 -4.94 9.32
C LEU A 177 -25.97 -5.51 9.92
N CYS A 178 -25.06 -5.97 9.07
CA CYS A 178 -23.78 -6.50 9.50
C CYS A 178 -22.97 -5.43 10.25
N ALA A 179 -22.84 -4.22 9.71
CA ALA A 179 -22.12 -3.12 10.35
C ALA A 179 -22.64 -2.83 11.77
N CYS A 180 -23.95 -2.71 11.93
CA CYS A 180 -24.58 -2.45 13.23
C CYS A 180 -24.41 -3.61 14.22
N LEU A 181 -24.51 -4.86 13.77
CA LEU A 181 -24.30 -6.04 14.61
C LEU A 181 -22.83 -6.17 15.05
N TRP A 182 -21.88 -5.90 14.15
CA TRP A 182 -20.45 -5.86 14.44
C TRP A 182 -20.09 -4.80 15.47
N TYR A 183 -20.72 -3.63 15.39
CA TYR A 183 -20.57 -2.59 16.41
C TYR A 183 -21.18 -3.02 17.75
N LYS A 184 -22.43 -3.51 17.77
CA LYS A 184 -23.13 -3.97 18.99
C LYS A 184 -22.40 -5.08 19.74
N ALA A 185 -21.70 -5.96 19.02
CA ALA A 185 -20.93 -7.05 19.63
C ALA A 185 -19.83 -6.55 20.59
N VAL A 186 -19.37 -5.32 20.38
CA VAL A 186 -18.22 -4.72 21.05
C VAL A 186 -18.57 -3.48 21.88
N CYS A 187 -19.46 -2.62 21.37
CA CYS A 187 -19.83 -1.35 21.97
C CYS A 187 -21.35 -1.17 22.02
N VAL A 188 -21.79 -0.45 23.05
CA VAL A 188 -23.15 0.07 23.17
C VAL A 188 -23.13 1.55 22.80
N GLY A 189 -24.03 1.94 21.90
CA GLY A 189 -24.20 3.32 21.42
C GLY A 189 -24.66 4.30 22.50
N VAL A 190 -24.54 5.59 22.22
CA VAL A 190 -24.91 6.69 23.12
C VAL A 190 -26.40 6.96 23.01
N HIS A 191 -27.12 6.86 24.14
CA HIS A 191 -28.55 7.10 24.20
C HIS A 191 -28.90 7.92 25.45
N GLY A 192 -29.49 9.09 25.26
CA GLY A 192 -29.83 9.99 26.37
C GLY A 192 -28.63 10.31 27.27
N SER A 193 -28.70 9.93 28.55
CA SER A 193 -27.63 10.15 29.54
C SER A 193 -26.59 9.02 29.62
N GLN A 194 -26.79 7.89 28.90
CA GLN A 194 -25.84 6.78 28.89
C GLN A 194 -24.63 7.11 28.01
N LYS A 195 -23.45 7.09 28.61
CA LYS A 195 -22.17 7.22 27.89
C LYS A 195 -21.86 5.93 27.12
N ARG A 196 -21.19 6.09 25.97
CA ARG A 196 -20.69 4.98 25.15
C ARG A 196 -19.91 4.01 26.03
N ASN A 197 -20.31 2.74 26.02
CA ASN A 197 -19.66 1.69 26.79
C ASN A 197 -19.20 0.58 25.85
N CYS A 198 -17.89 0.36 25.80
CA CYS A 198 -17.26 -0.66 24.98
C CYS A 198 -16.58 -1.69 25.87
N LYS A 199 -16.59 -2.96 25.45
CA LYS A 199 -15.82 -4.01 26.11
C LYS A 199 -14.35 -3.58 26.19
N LYS A 200 -13.74 -3.79 27.36
CA LYS A 200 -12.34 -3.40 27.60
C LYS A 200 -11.34 -4.41 27.05
N ASP A 201 -11.79 -5.64 26.76
CA ASP A 201 -11.00 -6.68 26.13
C ASP A 201 -10.61 -6.30 24.70
N PHE A 202 -9.55 -6.91 24.18
CA PHE A 202 -9.06 -6.68 22.82
C PHE A 202 -10.19 -6.87 21.79
N ASN A 203 -10.55 -5.79 21.10
CA ASN A 203 -11.67 -5.77 20.16
C ASN A 203 -11.38 -4.87 18.97
N TRP A 204 -12.15 -5.01 17.90
CA TRP A 204 -11.88 -4.35 16.62
C TRP A 204 -11.88 -2.81 16.67
N LEU A 205 -12.58 -2.19 17.63
CA LEU A 205 -12.61 -0.74 17.80
C LEU A 205 -11.34 -0.18 18.44
N GLN A 206 -10.72 -0.91 19.37
CA GLN A 206 -9.44 -0.52 19.98
C GLN A 206 -8.26 -0.53 18.98
N LEU A 207 -8.52 -0.98 17.76
CA LEU A 207 -7.54 -1.13 16.68
C LEU A 207 -7.51 0.09 15.78
N ILE A 208 -8.46 1.02 15.99
CA ILE A 208 -8.53 2.31 15.33
C ILE A 208 -7.72 3.30 16.17
N PRO A 209 -6.60 3.87 15.67
CA PRO A 209 -5.68 4.69 16.47
C PRO A 209 -6.34 5.89 17.17
N GLU A 210 -7.33 6.48 16.50
CA GLU A 210 -8.12 7.60 17.01
C GLU A 210 -9.03 7.16 18.18
N VAL A 211 -9.58 5.94 18.09
CA VAL A 211 -10.46 5.33 19.11
C VAL A 211 -9.65 4.77 20.28
N SER A 212 -8.46 4.23 20.02
CA SER A 212 -7.58 3.63 21.02
C SER A 212 -6.93 4.69 21.93
N SER A 213 -6.69 5.88 21.41
CA SER A 213 -6.10 7.01 22.15
C SER A 213 -7.16 7.84 22.88
N ASN A 214 -8.31 8.11 22.24
CA ASN A 214 -9.42 8.78 22.88
C ASN A 214 -10.78 8.41 22.25
N LEU A 215 -11.48 7.44 22.84
CA LEU A 215 -12.80 6.97 22.38
C LEU A 215 -13.84 8.10 22.24
N THR A 216 -13.71 9.22 22.97
CA THR A 216 -14.64 10.37 22.88
C THR A 216 -14.30 11.37 21.78
N ALA A 217 -13.12 11.28 21.16
CA ALA A 217 -12.70 12.17 20.09
C ALA A 217 -13.25 11.77 18.71
N VAL A 218 -13.70 10.52 18.56
CA VAL A 218 -14.21 9.99 17.29
C VAL A 218 -15.72 10.13 17.22
N SER A 219 -16.20 10.72 16.12
CA SER A 219 -17.63 10.94 15.91
C SER A 219 -18.37 9.62 15.69
N ASP A 220 -19.65 9.58 16.05
CA ASP A 220 -20.50 8.40 15.79
C ASP A 220 -20.62 8.09 14.29
N MET A 221 -20.54 9.12 13.44
CA MET A 221 -20.56 8.96 11.98
C MET A 221 -19.29 8.27 11.46
N ASP A 222 -18.12 8.58 12.02
CA ASP A 222 -16.87 7.93 11.63
C ASP A 222 -16.88 6.45 12.04
N LEU A 223 -17.35 6.16 13.26
CA LEU A 223 -17.52 4.78 13.75
C LEU A 223 -18.47 3.97 12.87
N PHE A 224 -19.56 4.59 12.43
CA PHE A 224 -20.51 4.00 11.51
C PHE A 224 -19.88 3.73 10.13
N GLY A 225 -19.11 4.68 9.60
CA GLY A 225 -18.35 4.52 8.37
C GLY A 225 -17.34 3.36 8.43
N TYR A 226 -16.60 3.24 9.54
CA TYR A 226 -15.67 2.13 9.77
C TYR A 226 -16.37 0.77 9.80
N ALA A 227 -17.55 0.68 10.42
CA ALA A 227 -18.34 -0.56 10.48
C ALA A 227 -18.90 -0.99 9.11
N ILE A 228 -19.33 -0.03 8.27
CA ILE A 228 -19.79 -0.28 6.89
C ILE A 228 -18.64 -0.80 6.02
N TYR A 229 -17.47 -0.16 6.12
CA TYR A 229 -16.31 -0.55 5.33
C TYR A 229 -15.91 -2.00 5.59
N TRP A 230 -15.88 -2.40 6.87
CA TRP A 230 -15.50 -3.75 7.27
C TRP A 230 -16.53 -4.83 6.87
N SER A 231 -17.82 -4.54 7.06
CA SER A 231 -18.89 -5.47 6.67
C SER A 231 -18.92 -5.74 5.16
N THR A 232 -18.63 -4.72 4.34
CA THR A 232 -18.55 -4.87 2.88
C THR A 232 -17.44 -5.83 2.45
N ILE A 233 -16.24 -5.69 3.04
CA ILE A 233 -15.10 -6.57 2.76
C ILE A 233 -15.41 -8.01 3.15
N THR A 234 -16.01 -8.20 4.33
CA THR A 234 -16.31 -9.53 4.87
C THR A 234 -17.35 -10.26 4.01
N ILE A 235 -18.43 -9.59 3.63
CA ILE A 235 -19.48 -10.16 2.77
C ILE A 235 -18.92 -10.52 1.39
N TYR A 236 -18.08 -9.67 0.80
CA TYR A 236 -17.46 -9.94 -0.50
C TYR A 236 -16.60 -11.21 -0.48
N VAL A 237 -15.71 -11.34 0.53
CA VAL A 237 -14.88 -12.53 0.69
C VAL A 237 -15.75 -13.78 0.88
N GLU A 238 -16.77 -13.71 1.73
CA GLU A 238 -17.63 -14.87 2.03
C GLU A 238 -18.37 -15.38 0.79
N ARG A 239 -18.86 -14.49 -0.07
CA ARG A 239 -19.55 -14.87 -1.33
C ARG A 239 -18.62 -15.52 -2.34
N VAL A 240 -17.37 -15.06 -2.42
CA VAL A 240 -16.36 -15.74 -3.25
C VAL A 240 -16.03 -17.12 -2.67
N LEU A 241 -15.92 -17.27 -1.35
CA LEU A 241 -15.68 -18.56 -0.70
C LEU A 241 -16.83 -19.56 -0.88
N ARG A 242 -18.07 -19.08 -0.96
CA ARG A 242 -19.26 -19.89 -1.28
C ARG A 242 -19.37 -20.24 -2.78
N GLY A 243 -18.50 -19.71 -3.63
CA GLY A 243 -18.50 -19.96 -5.07
C GLY A 243 -19.57 -19.17 -5.84
N GLU A 244 -20.21 -18.17 -5.21
CA GLU A 244 -21.24 -17.33 -5.84
C GLU A 244 -20.65 -16.25 -6.75
N LEU A 245 -19.38 -15.89 -6.55
CA LEU A 245 -18.65 -14.89 -7.31
C LEU A 245 -17.35 -15.49 -7.88
N PRO A 246 -16.85 -14.98 -9.03
CA PRO A 246 -15.59 -15.45 -9.60
C PRO A 246 -14.45 -15.27 -8.60
N ASP A 247 -13.71 -16.35 -8.32
CA ASP A 247 -12.53 -16.30 -7.46
C ASP A 247 -11.43 -15.49 -8.14
N PRO A 248 -11.13 -14.27 -7.66
CA PRO A 248 -10.00 -13.53 -8.16
C PRO A 248 -8.75 -14.25 -7.65
N LYS A 249 -8.16 -15.13 -8.48
CA LYS A 249 -6.90 -15.87 -8.22
C LYS A 249 -5.66 -14.96 -8.14
N THR A 250 -5.80 -13.84 -7.45
CA THR A 250 -4.80 -12.81 -7.28
C THR A 250 -4.28 -12.85 -5.86
N LYS A 251 -3.00 -12.58 -5.70
CA LYS A 251 -2.34 -12.49 -4.39
C LYS A 251 -3.03 -11.47 -3.47
N SER A 252 -3.57 -10.38 -4.04
CA SER A 252 -4.31 -9.36 -3.30
C SER A 252 -5.61 -9.90 -2.67
N PHE A 253 -6.38 -10.68 -3.43
CA PHE A 253 -7.58 -11.32 -2.90
C PHE A 253 -7.26 -12.38 -1.84
N GLU A 254 -6.20 -13.16 -2.05
CA GLU A 254 -5.73 -14.15 -1.09
C GLU A 254 -5.30 -13.51 0.25
N THR A 255 -4.64 -12.34 0.18
CA THR A 255 -4.36 -11.49 1.33
C THR A 255 -5.66 -11.05 2.01
N VAL A 256 -6.60 -10.41 1.30
CA VAL A 256 -7.88 -9.93 1.88
C VAL A 256 -8.71 -11.09 2.48
N LYS A 257 -8.68 -12.27 1.88
CA LYS A 257 -9.34 -13.49 2.37
C LYS A 257 -8.71 -14.04 3.65
N ASN A 258 -7.38 -14.00 3.76
CA ASN A 258 -6.69 -14.38 4.99
C ASN A 258 -6.89 -13.33 6.08
N SER A 259 -6.95 -12.08 5.68
CA SER A 259 -7.20 -10.91 6.52
C SER A 259 -8.59 -10.87 7.14
N THR A 260 -9.65 -11.32 6.45
CA THR A 260 -10.99 -11.48 7.06
C THR A 260 -11.05 -12.59 8.11
N LYS A 261 -10.06 -13.49 8.14
CA LYS A 261 -9.90 -14.53 9.17
C LYS A 261 -9.01 -14.09 10.34
N ASP A 262 -8.24 -13.01 10.15
CA ASP A 262 -7.32 -12.47 11.14
C ASP A 262 -8.01 -11.38 11.97
N CYS A 263 -8.32 -11.70 13.24
CA CYS A 263 -8.87 -10.74 14.20
C CYS A 263 -7.99 -9.49 14.40
N LEU A 264 -6.71 -9.55 13.98
CA LEU A 264 -5.70 -8.49 14.07
C LEU A 264 -5.41 -7.83 12.71
N PHE A 265 -6.20 -8.08 11.66
CA PHE A 265 -5.93 -7.45 10.38
C PHE A 265 -6.17 -5.94 10.37
N ILE A 266 -7.28 -5.47 10.96
CA ILE A 266 -7.59 -4.05 11.10
C ILE A 266 -6.47 -3.28 11.84
N PRO A 267 -5.93 -3.73 12.99
CA PRO A 267 -4.83 -3.04 13.66
C PRO A 267 -3.56 -3.10 12.84
N LYS A 268 -3.26 -4.21 12.16
CA LYS A 268 -2.13 -4.26 11.23
C LYS A 268 -2.29 -3.22 10.13
N VAL A 269 -3.45 -3.14 9.47
CA VAL A 269 -3.72 -2.18 8.38
C VAL A 269 -3.74 -0.74 8.87
N MET A 270 -4.25 -0.46 10.07
CA MET A 270 -4.28 0.89 10.62
C MET A 270 -2.95 1.33 11.22
N ILE A 271 -2.16 0.39 11.77
CA ILE A 271 -0.74 0.62 12.07
C ILE A 271 0.00 0.87 10.76
N PHE A 272 -0.20 0.04 9.73
CA PHE A 272 0.37 0.26 8.40
C PHE A 272 -0.13 1.55 7.74
N ASN A 273 -1.36 2.00 7.95
CA ASN A 273 -1.92 3.24 7.39
C ASN A 273 -1.51 4.47 8.21
N SER A 274 -1.27 4.33 9.52
CA SER A 274 -0.71 5.39 10.38
C SER A 274 0.77 5.58 10.09
N ILE A 275 1.51 4.47 10.07
CA ILE A 275 2.88 4.38 9.55
C ILE A 275 2.91 4.88 8.11
N ALA A 276 1.98 4.48 7.25
CA ALA A 276 1.92 5.00 5.89
C ALA A 276 1.39 6.44 5.84
N ARG A 277 0.67 7.04 6.77
CA ARG A 277 0.32 8.48 6.66
C ARG A 277 1.48 9.38 7.09
N GLU A 278 2.34 8.87 7.98
CA GLU A 278 3.60 9.48 8.39
C GLU A 278 4.71 9.23 7.37
N ILE A 279 4.80 8.00 6.85
CA ILE A 279 5.81 7.57 5.90
C ILE A 279 5.33 7.80 4.45
N THR A 280 4.04 7.86 4.08
CA THR A 280 3.60 8.10 2.68
C THR A 280 4.11 9.43 2.18
N PRO A 281 3.98 10.59 2.85
CA PRO A 281 4.61 11.82 2.36
C PRO A 281 6.12 11.66 2.09
N PHE A 282 6.79 10.75 2.80
CA PHE A 282 8.17 10.31 2.57
C PHE A 282 8.28 9.25 1.44
N LEU A 283 7.40 8.26 1.31
CA LEU A 283 7.39 7.21 0.27
C LEU A 283 6.86 7.73 -1.07
N THR A 284 5.86 8.62 -1.14
CA THR A 284 5.50 9.32 -2.39
C THR A 284 6.62 10.24 -2.85
N LEU A 285 7.53 10.65 -1.97
CA LEU A 285 8.72 11.44 -2.31
C LEU A 285 9.92 10.55 -2.69
N TYR A 286 10.10 9.38 -2.07
CA TYR A 286 11.30 8.54 -2.21
C TYR A 286 11.07 7.14 -2.83
N GLN A 287 9.83 6.73 -3.09
CA GLN A 287 9.41 5.52 -3.84
C GLN A 287 8.67 5.92 -5.13
N THR A 288 9.30 6.76 -5.94
CA THR A 288 9.00 6.83 -7.38
C THR A 288 10.23 6.37 -8.15
N ASP A 289 10.06 5.83 -9.37
CA ASP A 289 11.15 5.41 -10.27
C ASP A 289 12.07 6.57 -10.73
N LYS A 290 12.06 7.72 -10.04
CA LYS A 290 12.85 8.91 -10.33
C LYS A 290 13.93 9.10 -9.26
N PRO A 291 15.19 9.40 -9.64
CA PRO A 291 16.30 9.48 -8.70
C PRO A 291 16.18 10.71 -7.77
N MET A 292 15.66 10.48 -6.55
CA MET A 292 15.49 11.48 -5.49
C MET A 292 16.62 11.45 -4.44
N LEU A 293 17.74 10.77 -4.75
CA LEU A 293 19.03 10.80 -4.04
C LEU A 293 19.50 12.20 -3.56
N PRO A 294 19.17 13.31 -4.27
CA PRO A 294 19.53 14.65 -3.82
C PRO A 294 18.97 15.11 -2.46
N PHE A 295 17.89 14.49 -1.96
CA PHE A 295 17.03 15.10 -0.94
C PHE A 295 17.08 14.43 0.44
N LEU A 296 17.66 13.22 0.57
CA LEU A 296 17.60 12.41 1.79
C LEU A 296 18.35 13.02 3.00
N SER A 297 19.40 13.82 2.80
CA SER A 297 20.25 14.31 3.90
C SER A 297 19.68 15.48 4.69
N GLU A 298 18.92 16.37 4.03
CA GLU A 298 18.29 17.53 4.68
C GLU A 298 17.11 17.06 5.56
N ASP A 299 16.34 16.10 5.05
CA ASP A 299 15.17 15.53 5.71
C ASP A 299 15.56 14.62 6.89
N MET A 300 16.61 13.80 6.75
CA MET A 300 17.18 13.06 7.89
C MET A 300 17.75 14.00 8.96
N LEU A 301 18.33 15.14 8.56
CA LEU A 301 18.82 16.13 9.51
C LEU A 301 17.68 16.85 10.24
N GLN A 302 16.56 17.15 9.57
CA GLN A 302 15.37 17.69 10.24
C GLN A 302 14.78 16.71 11.25
N LEU A 303 14.73 15.41 10.90
CA LEU A 303 14.25 14.34 11.78
C LEU A 303 15.18 14.17 13.00
N MET A 304 16.50 14.24 12.80
CA MET A 304 17.50 14.18 13.89
C MET A 304 17.53 15.45 14.75
N LYS A 305 17.38 16.65 14.15
CA LYS A 305 17.26 17.92 14.88
C LYS A 305 15.97 17.97 15.70
N GLY A 306 14.89 17.36 15.22
CA GLY A 306 13.66 17.14 15.99
C GLY A 306 13.87 16.19 17.17
N ALA A 307 14.62 15.11 16.94
CA ALA A 307 14.92 14.11 17.96
C ALA A 307 15.76 14.64 19.14
N TRP A 308 16.65 15.61 18.92
CA TRP A 308 17.49 16.20 19.99
C TRP A 308 16.81 17.33 20.77
N ARG A 309 15.77 17.96 20.22
CA ARG A 309 15.01 19.03 20.89
C ARG A 309 13.90 18.51 21.80
N HIS A 310 13.42 17.27 21.58
CA HIS A 310 12.31 16.67 22.31
C HIS A 310 12.62 15.24 22.80
N GLN A 311 13.57 15.09 23.73
CA GLN A 311 14.02 13.81 24.31
C GLN A 311 12.89 12.81 24.63
N LYS A 312 11.81 13.28 25.28
CA LYS A 312 10.65 12.44 25.63
C LYS A 312 9.96 11.82 24.42
N MET A 313 9.87 12.56 23.31
CA MET A 313 9.21 12.09 22.08
C MET A 313 10.11 11.09 21.33
N SER A 314 11.40 11.34 21.31
CA SER A 314 12.42 10.47 20.69
C SER A 314 12.55 9.13 21.41
N LEU A 315 12.43 9.11 22.74
CA LEU A 315 12.42 7.88 23.53
C LEU A 315 11.20 7.01 23.25
N VAL A 316 10.02 7.63 23.06
CA VAL A 316 8.81 6.92 22.66
C VAL A 316 8.96 6.30 21.27
N GLN A 317 9.61 7.01 20.35
CA GLN A 317 9.90 6.50 19.00
C GLN A 317 10.91 5.34 19.02
N MET A 318 12.00 5.48 19.80
CA MET A 318 12.99 4.41 19.98
C MET A 318 12.35 3.15 20.61
N LYS A 319 11.43 3.33 21.57
CA LYS A 319 10.72 2.22 22.21
C LYS A 319 9.82 1.46 21.24
N ARG A 320 9.10 2.18 20.37
CA ARG A 320 8.27 1.58 19.30
C ARG A 320 9.12 0.83 18.28
N MET A 321 10.26 1.40 17.91
CA MET A 321 11.18 0.79 16.97
C MET A 321 11.82 -0.49 17.52
N LEU A 322 12.26 -0.49 18.78
CA LEU A 322 12.78 -1.68 19.45
C LEU A 322 11.75 -2.79 19.52
N HIS A 323 10.49 -2.45 19.79
CA HIS A 323 9.39 -3.42 19.78
C HIS A 323 9.28 -4.13 18.42
N HIS A 324 9.38 -3.40 17.31
CA HIS A 324 9.37 -4.00 15.96
C HIS A 324 10.62 -4.83 15.64
N LEU A 325 11.79 -4.43 16.14
CA LEU A 325 13.03 -5.20 15.96
C LEU A 325 13.01 -6.50 16.76
N VAL A 326 12.33 -6.53 17.92
CA VAL A 326 12.07 -7.74 18.70
C VAL A 326 11.06 -8.64 18.01
N GLU A 327 9.93 -8.10 17.52
CA GLU A 327 8.92 -8.85 16.76
C GLU A 327 9.49 -9.50 15.49
N ALA A 328 10.46 -8.84 14.85
CA ALA A 328 11.15 -9.34 13.67
C ALA A 328 12.36 -10.27 13.97
N ASN A 329 12.60 -10.61 15.24
CA ASN A 329 13.75 -11.41 15.71
C ASN A 329 15.13 -10.84 15.31
N HIS A 330 15.23 -9.52 15.15
CA HIS A 330 16.51 -8.84 14.90
C HIS A 330 17.24 -8.45 16.20
N ILE A 331 16.52 -8.34 17.31
CA ILE A 331 16.99 -7.90 18.62
C ILE A 331 16.33 -8.75 19.70
N GLU A 332 17.05 -9.08 20.77
CA GLU A 332 16.47 -9.73 21.95
C GLU A 332 15.76 -8.70 22.85
N GLU A 333 14.62 -9.07 23.43
CA GLU A 333 13.87 -8.20 24.34
C GLU A 333 14.71 -7.77 25.56
N SER A 334 15.66 -8.64 25.97
CA SER A 334 16.58 -8.43 27.09
C SER A 334 17.43 -7.16 26.98
N ILE A 335 17.75 -6.71 25.75
CA ILE A 335 18.62 -5.53 25.53
C ILE A 335 17.83 -4.23 25.31
N CYS A 336 16.50 -4.28 25.22
CA CYS A 336 15.69 -3.11 24.87
C CYS A 336 15.73 -2.01 25.94
N ASP A 337 15.69 -2.37 27.22
CA ASP A 337 15.76 -1.39 28.31
C ASP A 337 17.13 -0.72 28.40
N ASP A 338 18.20 -1.47 28.13
CA ASP A 338 19.56 -0.93 28.06
C ASP A 338 19.72 0.04 26.89
N VAL A 339 19.16 -0.29 25.71
CA VAL A 339 19.14 0.61 24.55
C VAL A 339 18.40 1.91 24.89
N LEU A 340 17.22 1.84 25.50
CA LEU A 340 16.44 3.04 25.84
C LEU A 340 17.17 3.94 26.82
N ARG A 341 17.83 3.36 27.82
CA ARG A 341 18.64 4.09 28.80
C ARG A 341 19.85 4.76 28.14
N GLU A 342 20.59 4.02 27.32
CA GLU A 342 21.74 4.54 26.57
C GLU A 342 21.33 5.66 25.61
N PHE A 343 20.16 5.54 24.97
CA PHE A 343 19.67 6.53 24.01
C PHE A 343 19.25 7.82 24.71
N ALA A 344 18.60 7.71 25.88
CA ALA A 344 18.28 8.87 26.71
C ALA A 344 19.54 9.63 27.11
N ASN A 345 20.56 8.91 27.58
CA ASN A 345 21.86 9.46 27.98
C ASN A 345 22.59 10.10 26.80
N PHE A 346 22.51 9.51 25.61
CA PHE A 346 23.08 10.07 24.39
C PHE A 346 22.38 11.37 23.97
N CYS A 347 21.05 11.45 24.07
CA CYS A 347 20.31 12.68 23.77
C CYS A 347 20.74 13.84 24.68
N ASP A 348 20.93 13.58 25.97
CA ASP A 348 21.40 14.58 26.93
C ASP A 348 22.84 15.01 26.65
N PHE A 349 23.72 14.05 26.31
CA PHE A 349 25.09 14.32 25.91
C PHE A 349 25.19 15.14 24.61
N ALA A 350 24.43 14.75 23.57
CA ALA A 350 24.44 15.38 22.26
C ALA A 350 23.90 16.83 22.31
N ALA A 351 22.94 17.11 23.20
CA ALA A 351 22.42 18.47 23.41
C ALA A 351 23.49 19.45 23.95
N LEU A 352 24.52 18.94 24.62
CA LEU A 352 25.60 19.72 25.24
C LEU A 352 26.84 19.89 24.34
N GLN A 353 26.98 19.07 23.29
CA GLN A 353 28.15 19.05 22.42
C GLN A 353 28.07 20.08 21.29
N ALA A 354 29.14 20.87 21.11
CA ALA A 354 29.25 21.89 20.06
C ALA A 354 29.21 21.29 18.65
N THR A 355 29.77 20.09 18.47
CA THR A 355 29.79 19.32 17.21
C THR A 355 28.40 19.11 16.61
N PHE A 356 27.37 18.91 17.44
CA PHE A 356 25.98 18.78 16.98
C PHE A 356 25.26 20.13 16.80
N ARG A 357 25.67 21.16 17.55
CA ARG A 357 25.11 22.51 17.45
C ARG A 357 25.57 23.24 16.19
N GLU A 358 26.82 23.03 15.79
CA GLU A 358 27.47 23.67 14.64
C GLU A 358 27.39 22.84 13.36
N PHE A 359 26.76 21.65 13.42
CA PHE A 359 26.62 20.73 12.30
C PHE A 359 25.95 21.39 11.08
N ASN A 360 26.65 21.42 9.95
CA ASN A 360 26.15 21.97 8.70
C ASN A 360 25.76 20.84 7.71
N PRO A 361 24.47 20.65 7.38
CA PRO A 361 24.00 19.63 6.42
C PRO A 361 24.64 19.71 5.04
N LYS A 362 25.11 20.90 4.65
CA LYS A 362 25.60 21.18 3.29
C LYS A 362 27.06 20.76 3.10
N THR A 363 27.82 20.69 4.19
CA THR A 363 29.28 20.43 4.17
C THR A 363 29.68 19.20 4.97
N ASP A 364 28.93 18.86 6.03
CA ASP A 364 29.36 17.91 7.04
C ASP A 364 28.59 16.59 6.92
N ARG A 365 29.24 15.47 7.26
CA ARG A 365 28.61 14.15 7.23
C ARG A 365 28.03 13.81 8.59
N VAL A 366 26.79 13.33 8.62
CA VAL A 366 26.07 12.93 9.85
C VAL A 366 26.69 11.69 10.53
N ASP A 367 27.26 10.77 9.75
CA ASP A 367 27.84 9.53 10.26
C ASP A 367 29.14 9.75 11.04
N THR A 368 29.92 10.76 10.71
CA THR A 368 31.18 11.09 11.39
C THR A 368 30.97 11.47 12.87
N PRO A 369 30.18 12.50 13.23
CA PRO A 369 29.97 12.85 14.63
C PRO A 369 29.21 11.76 15.38
N LEU A 370 28.27 11.03 14.74
CA LEU A 370 27.60 9.89 15.38
C LEU A 370 28.58 8.75 15.70
N TYR A 371 29.50 8.42 14.81
CA TYR A 371 30.49 7.36 15.05
C TYR A 371 31.51 7.76 16.12
N GLU A 372 31.99 9.00 16.07
CA GLU A 372 32.96 9.52 17.05
C GLU A 372 32.37 9.61 18.46
N THR A 373 31.09 9.96 18.59
CA THR A 373 30.43 10.15 19.89
C THR A 373 29.71 8.91 20.42
N MET A 374 29.05 8.15 19.54
CA MET A 374 28.24 6.98 19.91
C MET A 374 28.94 5.67 19.57
N GLY A 375 29.56 5.57 18.39
CA GLY A 375 30.19 4.33 17.91
C GLY A 375 31.51 3.98 18.59
N SER A 376 32.25 4.99 19.08
CA SER A 376 33.55 4.82 19.72
C SER A 376 33.45 4.63 21.24
N SER A 377 32.27 4.86 21.82
CA SER A 377 32.00 4.76 23.24
C SER A 377 31.42 3.40 23.62
N LYS A 378 32.05 2.71 24.57
CA LYS A 378 31.51 1.46 25.14
C LYS A 378 30.19 1.69 25.89
N SER A 379 29.92 2.93 26.34
CA SER A 379 28.71 3.30 27.08
C SER A 379 27.46 3.40 26.21
N PHE A 380 27.59 3.37 24.87
CA PHE A 380 26.47 3.45 23.93
C PHE A 380 26.45 2.25 22.97
N ALA A 381 27.06 1.13 23.36
CA ALA A 381 27.28 -0.01 22.47
C ALA A 381 25.97 -0.66 21.98
N ASN A 382 24.95 -0.74 22.84
CA ASN A 382 23.67 -1.36 22.50
C ASN A 382 22.85 -0.44 21.59
N VAL A 383 22.82 0.86 21.88
CA VAL A 383 22.21 1.86 20.99
C VAL A 383 22.93 1.92 19.65
N TRP A 384 24.25 1.88 19.65
CA TRP A 384 25.03 1.89 18.42
C TRP A 384 24.75 0.65 17.56
N HIS A 385 24.51 -0.51 18.18
CA HIS A 385 24.08 -1.71 17.46
C HIS A 385 22.74 -1.51 16.74
N VAL A 386 21.75 -0.96 17.44
CA VAL A 386 20.43 -0.62 16.89
C VAL A 386 20.56 0.43 15.78
N VAL A 387 21.30 1.51 16.02
CA VAL A 387 21.50 2.59 15.06
C VAL A 387 22.22 2.12 13.80
N LYS A 388 23.17 1.18 13.91
CA LYS A 388 23.76 0.53 12.73
C LYS A 388 22.71 -0.20 11.90
N MET A 389 21.81 -0.96 12.52
CA MET A 389 20.74 -1.65 11.78
C MET A 389 19.77 -0.67 11.11
N LEU A 390 19.51 0.49 11.71
CA LEU A 390 18.64 1.52 11.12
C LEU A 390 19.30 2.30 9.99
N LEU A 391 20.59 2.60 10.12
CA LEU A 391 21.33 3.45 9.18
C LEU A 391 21.95 2.65 8.02
N VAL A 392 21.96 1.32 8.10
CA VAL A 392 22.35 0.45 6.99
C VAL A 392 21.14 0.26 6.06
N LEU A 393 21.02 1.13 5.06
CA LEU A 393 20.04 0.99 3.97
C LEU A 393 20.49 -0.06 2.95
N SER A 394 19.51 -0.72 2.32
CA SER A 394 19.72 -1.58 1.14
C SER A 394 20.54 -0.86 0.06
N HIS A 395 21.44 -1.62 -0.60
CA HIS A 395 22.48 -1.18 -1.55
C HIS A 395 22.01 -0.18 -2.63
N GLY A 396 20.72 -0.17 -2.99
CA GLY A 396 20.14 0.71 -4.01
C GLY A 396 19.93 2.17 -3.61
N GLN A 397 20.11 2.53 -2.33
CA GLN A 397 19.86 3.89 -1.79
C GLN A 397 21.12 4.55 -1.19
N ALA A 398 22.29 3.96 -1.38
CA ALA A 398 23.55 4.53 -0.92
C ALA A 398 23.96 5.75 -1.78
N ARG A 399 24.61 6.74 -1.15
CA ARG A 399 25.10 7.96 -1.83
C ARG A 399 26.05 7.62 -2.99
N VAL A 400 25.97 8.39 -4.08
CA VAL A 400 26.90 8.30 -5.23
C VAL A 400 28.34 8.64 -4.82
N GLU A 401 28.51 9.51 -3.82
CA GLU A 401 29.79 10.08 -3.33
C GLU A 401 30.85 9.06 -2.82
N ARG A 402 30.57 7.75 -2.86
CA ARG A 402 31.45 6.70 -2.32
C ARG A 402 31.90 5.65 -3.34
N GLY A 403 31.80 5.91 -4.64
CA GLY A 403 32.32 5.00 -5.66
C GLY A 403 31.65 3.61 -5.64
N PHE A 404 30.43 3.50 -5.11
CA PHE A 404 29.64 2.27 -5.15
C PHE A 404 28.65 2.29 -6.31
N SER A 405 28.41 1.08 -6.84
CA SER A 405 27.64 0.74 -8.03
C SER A 405 26.53 1.74 -8.36
N ILE A 406 26.86 2.64 -9.28
CA ILE A 406 25.89 3.34 -10.10
C ILE A 406 24.98 2.28 -10.73
N ASN A 407 23.75 2.15 -10.22
CA ASN A 407 22.80 1.22 -10.80
C ASN A 407 22.46 1.72 -12.22
N LYS A 408 22.86 0.97 -13.26
CA LYS A 408 22.71 1.39 -14.66
C LYS A 408 21.26 1.64 -15.07
N GLU A 409 20.31 1.09 -14.32
CA GLU A 409 18.87 1.23 -14.54
C GLU A 409 18.31 2.62 -14.18
N LEU A 410 19.04 3.42 -13.38
CA LEU A 410 18.57 4.74 -12.89
C LEU A 410 19.16 5.94 -13.63
N ILE A 411 20.07 5.73 -14.59
CA ILE A 411 20.69 6.81 -15.37
C ILE A 411 19.90 7.03 -16.66
N VAL A 412 19.47 8.28 -16.89
CA VAL A 412 19.15 8.76 -18.25
C VAL A 412 20.46 8.76 -19.05
N GLU A 413 20.50 8.08 -20.19
CA GLU A 413 21.68 7.88 -21.04
C GLU A 413 22.66 9.08 -20.99
N ASN A 414 23.94 8.81 -20.65
CA ASN A 414 25.07 9.76 -20.58
C ASN A 414 25.25 10.63 -19.32
N GLN A 415 24.50 10.47 -18.22
CA GLN A 415 24.83 11.18 -16.97
C GLN A 415 25.94 10.49 -16.16
N LYS A 416 26.87 11.29 -15.63
CA LYS A 416 27.95 10.86 -14.71
C LYS A 416 27.71 11.43 -13.31
N GLU A 417 28.40 10.90 -12.29
CA GLU A 417 28.31 11.33 -10.89
C GLU A 417 28.35 12.86 -10.71
N ALA A 418 29.28 13.55 -11.38
CA ALA A 418 29.40 15.00 -11.32
C ALA A 418 28.13 15.75 -11.78
N SER A 419 27.41 15.22 -12.77
CA SER A 419 26.15 15.79 -13.27
C SER A 419 25.04 15.67 -12.24
N LEU A 420 24.99 14.54 -11.52
CA LEU A 420 23.99 14.28 -10.47
C LEU A 420 24.23 15.17 -9.25
N ILE A 421 25.49 15.37 -8.85
CA ILE A 421 25.86 16.27 -7.76
C ILE A 421 25.49 17.72 -8.11
N ALA A 422 25.79 18.17 -9.33
CA ALA A 422 25.42 19.51 -9.79
C ALA A 422 23.90 19.72 -9.80
N GLN A 423 23.14 18.75 -10.31
CA GLN A 423 21.68 18.82 -10.34
C GLN A 423 21.07 18.89 -8.94
N ARG A 424 21.59 18.11 -7.98
CA ARG A 424 21.21 18.18 -6.56
C ARG A 424 21.40 19.58 -5.99
N LEU A 425 22.59 20.15 -6.16
CA LEU A 425 22.93 21.46 -5.59
C LEU A 425 22.02 22.56 -6.15
N ILE A 426 21.74 22.52 -7.45
CA ILE A 426 20.85 23.46 -8.12
C ILE A 426 19.42 23.35 -7.60
N VAL A 427 18.87 22.13 -7.54
CA VAL A 427 17.48 21.93 -7.08
C VAL A 427 17.32 22.28 -5.60
N GLY A 428 18.32 21.95 -4.76
CA GLY A 428 18.34 22.34 -3.35
C GLY A 428 18.32 23.85 -3.17
N HIS A 429 19.13 24.58 -3.94
CA HIS A 429 19.13 26.04 -3.90
C HIS A 429 17.80 26.65 -4.37
N VAL A 430 17.26 26.19 -5.50
CA VAL A 430 15.97 26.65 -6.06
C VAL A 430 14.82 26.48 -5.07
N ARG A 431 14.78 25.36 -4.34
CA ARG A 431 13.77 25.13 -3.29
C ARG A 431 13.99 26.03 -2.09
N SER A 432 15.23 26.24 -1.66
CA SER A 432 15.54 27.09 -0.50
C SER A 432 15.10 28.54 -0.68
N VAL A 433 15.03 29.03 -1.93
CA VAL A 433 14.53 30.37 -2.27
C VAL A 433 13.03 30.39 -2.60
N GLY A 434 12.34 29.26 -2.51
CA GLY A 434 10.89 29.16 -2.72
C GLY A 434 10.46 29.08 -4.19
N GLY A 435 11.36 28.73 -5.11
CA GLY A 435 11.05 28.54 -6.52
C GLY A 435 12.07 29.18 -7.48
N VAL A 436 12.02 28.78 -8.75
CA VAL A 436 12.98 29.22 -9.78
C VAL A 436 12.93 30.73 -10.01
N THR A 437 11.75 31.34 -9.87
CA THR A 437 11.54 32.78 -10.05
C THR A 437 12.21 33.64 -8.99
N ASN A 438 12.56 33.04 -7.84
CA ASN A 438 13.13 33.74 -6.69
C ASN A 438 14.66 33.58 -6.61
N VAL A 439 15.28 32.88 -7.57
CA VAL A 439 16.73 32.72 -7.64
C VAL A 439 17.35 34.03 -8.11
N ALA A 440 18.14 34.68 -7.26
CA ALA A 440 18.84 35.91 -7.61
C ALA A 440 19.88 35.65 -8.71
N ILE A 441 19.76 36.37 -9.83
CA ILE A 441 20.74 36.32 -10.92
C ILE A 441 21.93 37.21 -10.54
N THR A 442 22.95 36.60 -9.93
CA THR A 442 24.17 37.31 -9.54
C THR A 442 25.14 37.48 -10.71
N LYS A 443 26.01 38.49 -10.62
CA LYS A 443 27.08 38.73 -11.61
C LYS A 443 28.02 37.52 -11.74
N GLU A 444 28.26 36.80 -10.64
CA GLU A 444 29.06 35.57 -10.61
C GLU A 444 28.39 34.43 -11.40
N LEU A 445 27.07 34.29 -11.29
CA LEU A 445 26.31 33.31 -12.05
C LEU A 445 26.39 33.60 -13.55
N LEU A 446 26.26 34.87 -13.95
CA LEU A 446 26.39 35.31 -15.35
C LEU A 446 27.79 35.05 -15.91
N LEU A 447 28.84 35.36 -15.14
CA LEU A 447 30.24 35.06 -15.52
C LEU A 447 30.49 33.56 -15.61
N SER A 448 29.91 32.77 -14.70
CA SER A 448 30.00 31.31 -14.74
C SER A 448 29.36 30.76 -16.02
N VAL A 449 28.17 31.22 -16.41
CA VAL A 449 27.50 30.81 -17.65
C VAL A 449 28.32 31.19 -18.88
N ALA A 450 28.88 32.40 -18.94
CA ALA A 450 29.72 32.84 -20.05
C ALA A 450 30.95 31.91 -20.26
N GLY A 451 31.55 31.40 -19.17
CA GLY A 451 32.68 30.47 -19.23
C GLY A 451 32.32 28.98 -19.42
N ALA A 452 31.03 28.63 -19.46
CA ALA A 452 30.61 27.22 -19.45
C ALA A 452 31.11 26.42 -20.66
N ARG A 453 31.10 27.03 -21.85
CA ARG A 453 31.57 26.39 -23.09
C ARG A 453 33.07 26.06 -23.03
N GLN A 454 33.88 26.97 -22.50
CA GLN A 454 35.32 26.75 -22.36
C GLN A 454 35.62 25.61 -21.38
N ARG A 455 34.93 25.58 -20.23
CA ARG A 455 35.07 24.50 -19.24
C ARG A 455 34.65 23.14 -19.82
N TYR A 456 33.60 23.11 -20.65
CA TYR A 456 33.19 21.89 -21.35
C TYR A 456 34.27 21.37 -22.31
N HIS A 457 34.89 22.25 -23.10
CA HIS A 457 35.99 21.85 -23.99
C HIS A 457 37.21 21.34 -23.21
N SER A 458 37.61 22.00 -22.14
CA SER A 458 38.70 21.50 -21.27
C SER A 458 38.39 20.13 -20.68
N PHE A 459 37.15 19.91 -20.22
CA PHE A 459 36.73 18.60 -19.71
C PHE A 459 36.81 17.49 -20.76
N LEU A 460 36.42 17.77 -22.01
CA LEU A 460 36.54 16.80 -23.11
C LEU A 460 38.00 16.45 -23.41
N ASP A 461 38.89 17.43 -23.38
CA ASP A 461 40.32 17.19 -23.59
C ASP A 461 40.93 16.36 -22.46
N ASP A 462 40.53 16.62 -21.22
CA ASP A 462 40.97 15.84 -20.07
C ASP A 462 40.44 14.40 -20.10
N GLN A 463 39.20 14.20 -20.55
CA GLN A 463 38.63 12.87 -20.75
C GLN A 463 39.36 12.10 -21.85
N LYS A 464 39.72 12.75 -22.96
CA LYS A 464 40.56 12.15 -24.01
C LYS A 464 41.92 11.76 -23.45
N ARG A 465 42.60 12.65 -22.73
CA ARG A 465 43.90 12.37 -22.10
C ARG A 465 43.81 11.20 -21.11
N ALA A 466 42.76 11.13 -20.30
CA ALA A 466 42.54 10.04 -19.36
C ALA A 466 42.34 8.70 -20.08
N SER A 467 41.51 8.66 -21.13
CA SER A 467 41.26 7.43 -21.91
C SER A 467 42.53 6.87 -22.56
N VAL A 468 43.39 7.74 -23.10
CA VAL A 468 44.67 7.33 -23.70
C VAL A 468 45.61 6.76 -22.64
N LYS A 469 45.69 7.39 -21.46
CA LYS A 469 46.48 6.89 -20.33
C LYS A 469 45.97 5.52 -19.86
N GLU A 470 44.67 5.35 -19.75
CA GLU A 470 44.04 4.11 -19.27
C GLU A 470 44.28 2.94 -20.25
N ILE A 471 44.15 3.18 -21.57
CA ILE A 471 44.51 2.20 -22.61
C ILE A 471 45.99 1.81 -22.51
N GLY A 472 46.88 2.77 -22.24
CA GLY A 472 48.31 2.52 -22.03
C GLY A 472 48.57 1.64 -20.81
N VAL A 473 47.91 1.93 -19.68
CA VAL A 473 48.01 1.16 -18.43
C VAL A 473 47.48 -0.27 -18.61
N GLN A 474 46.34 -0.44 -19.28
CA GLN A 474 45.76 -1.76 -19.57
C GLN A 474 46.70 -2.60 -20.45
N LYS A 475 47.28 -2.01 -21.50
CA LYS A 475 48.26 -2.70 -22.36
C LYS A 475 49.51 -3.13 -21.58
N ARG A 476 50.05 -2.26 -20.71
CA ARG A 476 51.20 -2.61 -19.86
C ARG A 476 50.86 -3.72 -18.85
N LYS A 477 49.66 -3.69 -18.26
CA LYS A 477 49.19 -4.74 -17.37
C LYS A 477 49.06 -6.09 -18.08
N ALA A 478 48.44 -6.12 -19.26
CA ALA A 478 48.31 -7.33 -20.07
C ALA A 478 49.68 -7.93 -20.46
N LEU A 479 50.63 -7.08 -20.87
CA LEU A 479 52.02 -7.50 -21.13
C LEU A 479 52.72 -8.06 -19.88
N GLY A 480 52.48 -7.46 -18.71
CA GLY A 480 52.99 -7.96 -17.44
C GLY A 480 52.43 -9.34 -17.06
N ASP A 481 51.12 -9.53 -17.20
CA ASP A 481 50.44 -10.80 -16.91
C ASP A 481 50.93 -11.93 -17.84
N GLU A 482 51.10 -11.64 -19.14
CA GLU A 482 51.69 -12.58 -20.11
C GLU A 482 53.13 -12.98 -19.74
N LEU A 483 53.94 -12.01 -19.33
CA LEU A 483 55.33 -12.23 -18.95
C LEU A 483 55.44 -13.12 -17.70
N ASP A 484 54.57 -12.90 -16.71
CA ASP A 484 54.55 -13.70 -15.48
C ASP A 484 54.08 -15.15 -15.74
N GLU A 485 53.12 -15.37 -16.63
CA GLU A 485 52.74 -16.72 -17.06
C GLU A 485 53.89 -17.45 -17.76
N LEU A 486 54.62 -16.76 -18.65
CA LEU A 486 55.80 -17.34 -19.30
C LEU A 486 56.90 -17.69 -18.30
N LYS A 487 57.18 -16.83 -17.31
CA LYS A 487 58.15 -17.11 -16.24
C LYS A 487 57.74 -18.32 -15.39
N LYS A 488 56.46 -18.46 -15.03
CA LYS A 488 55.95 -19.65 -14.32
C LYS A 488 56.11 -20.91 -15.17
N LYS A 489 55.84 -20.83 -16.48
CA LYS A 489 56.02 -21.95 -17.40
C LYS A 489 57.48 -22.36 -17.49
N ARG A 490 58.40 -21.40 -17.61
CA ARG A 490 59.85 -21.62 -17.59
C ARG A 490 60.29 -22.35 -16.32
N ASN A 491 59.86 -21.89 -15.14
CA ASN A 491 60.24 -22.51 -13.87
C ASN A 491 59.73 -23.95 -13.77
N ARG A 492 58.47 -24.22 -14.15
CA ARG A 492 57.89 -25.57 -14.18
C ARG A 492 58.66 -26.52 -15.10
N VAL A 493 58.97 -26.07 -16.31
CA VAL A 493 59.74 -26.88 -17.27
C VAL A 493 61.16 -27.15 -16.75
N LYS A 494 61.78 -26.18 -16.07
CA LYS A 494 63.11 -26.34 -15.45
C LYS A 494 63.11 -27.36 -14.30
N GLU A 495 62.10 -27.32 -13.44
CA GLU A 495 61.90 -28.31 -12.37
C GLU A 495 61.67 -29.71 -12.95
N ASP A 496 60.82 -29.83 -13.97
CA ASP A 496 60.57 -31.10 -14.67
C ASP A 496 61.85 -31.70 -15.27
N ILE A 497 62.70 -30.87 -15.89
CA ILE A 497 63.99 -31.29 -16.46
C ILE A 497 64.88 -31.85 -15.34
N GLY A 498 65.00 -31.13 -14.21
CA GLY A 498 65.79 -31.59 -13.07
C GLY A 498 65.29 -32.90 -12.47
N ALA A 499 63.96 -33.07 -12.38
CA ALA A 499 63.36 -34.32 -11.90
C ALA A 499 63.58 -35.50 -12.84
N LEU A 500 63.50 -35.27 -14.16
CA LEU A 500 63.77 -36.28 -15.19
C LEU A 500 65.24 -36.71 -15.20
N GLU A 501 66.16 -35.76 -15.05
CA GLU A 501 67.61 -36.03 -14.99
C GLU A 501 67.97 -36.83 -13.74
N LYS A 502 67.48 -36.41 -12.57
CA LYS A 502 67.69 -37.16 -11.32
C LYS A 502 67.13 -38.58 -11.41
N SER A 503 65.92 -38.74 -11.96
CA SER A 503 65.33 -40.06 -12.16
C SER A 503 66.14 -40.91 -13.16
N ALA A 504 66.70 -40.29 -14.18
CA ALA A 504 67.55 -40.98 -15.15
C ALA A 504 68.88 -41.45 -14.53
N ASP A 505 69.46 -40.65 -13.65
CA ASP A 505 70.68 -40.99 -12.91
C ASP A 505 70.41 -42.12 -11.91
N ASP A 506 69.30 -42.05 -11.15
CA ASP A 506 68.88 -43.14 -10.24
C ASP A 506 68.69 -44.48 -10.99
N PHE A 507 68.18 -44.46 -12.22
CA PHE A 507 68.06 -45.65 -13.06
C PHE A 507 69.41 -46.13 -13.63
N ALA A 508 70.35 -45.22 -13.88
CA ALA A 508 71.71 -45.59 -14.29
C ALA A 508 72.46 -46.29 -13.15
N ASP A 509 72.41 -45.73 -11.93
CA ASP A 509 73.02 -46.33 -10.73
C ASP A 509 72.42 -47.71 -10.39
N LYS A 510 71.09 -47.85 -10.56
CA LYS A 510 70.41 -49.14 -10.45
C LYS A 510 70.84 -50.14 -11.51
N ALA A 511 71.13 -49.69 -12.72
CA ALA A 511 71.62 -50.56 -13.79
C ALA A 511 73.03 -51.08 -13.47
N GLU A 512 73.91 -50.22 -12.95
CA GLU A 512 75.28 -50.59 -12.56
C GLU A 512 75.30 -51.58 -11.39
N SER A 513 74.46 -51.37 -10.37
CA SER A 513 74.38 -52.25 -9.20
C SER A 513 73.71 -53.61 -9.46
N THR A 514 72.78 -53.69 -10.42
CA THR A 514 72.01 -54.93 -10.69
C THR A 514 72.41 -55.67 -11.97
N GLY A 515 73.22 -55.05 -12.84
CA GLY A 515 73.58 -55.59 -14.16
C GLY A 515 72.42 -55.69 -15.16
N ASN A 516 71.26 -55.09 -14.86
CA ASN A 516 70.05 -55.23 -15.69
C ASN A 516 69.95 -54.10 -16.75
N LEU A 517 70.19 -54.48 -18.01
CA LEU A 517 70.15 -53.62 -19.20
C LEU A 517 68.80 -52.89 -19.42
N THR A 518 67.69 -53.38 -18.84
CA THR A 518 66.38 -52.71 -18.98
C THR A 518 66.33 -51.35 -18.29
N PHE A 519 67.10 -51.14 -17.22
CA PHE A 519 67.18 -49.85 -16.54
C PHE A 519 67.96 -48.81 -17.36
N ILE A 520 68.94 -49.24 -18.16
CA ILE A 520 69.65 -48.38 -19.12
C ILE A 520 68.69 -47.84 -20.19
N ALA A 521 67.81 -48.69 -20.71
CA ALA A 521 66.79 -48.26 -21.69
C ALA A 521 65.83 -47.21 -21.10
N LYS A 522 65.41 -47.37 -19.84
CA LYS A 522 64.57 -46.40 -19.12
C LYS A 522 65.31 -45.08 -18.85
N SER A 523 66.56 -45.13 -18.39
CA SER A 523 67.41 -43.95 -18.19
C SER A 523 67.58 -43.15 -19.49
N ASN A 524 67.89 -43.83 -20.59
CA ASN A 524 68.03 -43.19 -21.91
C ASN A 524 66.72 -42.58 -22.41
N SER A 525 65.58 -43.22 -22.17
CA SER A 525 64.26 -42.65 -22.51
C SER A 525 64.01 -41.34 -21.76
N LEU A 526 64.28 -41.30 -20.45
CA LEU A 526 64.09 -40.11 -19.62
C LEU A 526 65.05 -38.98 -20.04
N ARG A 527 66.30 -39.31 -20.37
CA ARG A 527 67.28 -38.33 -20.91
C ARG A 527 66.86 -37.74 -22.25
N ARG A 528 66.23 -38.52 -23.13
CA ARG A 528 65.63 -38.00 -24.38
C ARG A 528 64.49 -37.02 -24.09
N THR A 529 63.57 -37.39 -23.19
CA THR A 529 62.47 -36.50 -22.80
C THR A 529 62.97 -35.20 -22.13
N ALA A 530 64.02 -35.28 -21.30
CA ALA A 530 64.66 -34.10 -20.72
C ALA A 530 65.28 -33.19 -21.80
N LYS A 531 65.92 -33.78 -22.83
CA LYS A 531 66.47 -33.04 -23.98
C LYS A 531 65.37 -32.31 -24.77
N ASP A 532 64.23 -32.97 -25.03
CA ASP A 532 63.11 -32.34 -25.73
C ASP A 532 62.49 -31.19 -24.93
N LYS A 533 62.39 -31.35 -23.59
CA LYS A 533 61.96 -30.28 -22.69
C LYS A 533 62.96 -29.11 -22.63
N ARG A 534 64.27 -29.35 -22.73
CA ARG A 534 65.29 -28.29 -22.82
C ARG A 534 65.12 -27.44 -24.09
N ALA A 535 64.86 -28.06 -25.24
CA ALA A 535 64.56 -27.32 -26.47
C ALA A 535 63.30 -26.45 -26.32
N SER A 536 62.28 -26.97 -25.65
CA SER A 536 61.06 -26.21 -25.32
C SER A 536 61.33 -25.05 -24.35
N LEU A 537 62.27 -25.22 -23.41
CA LEU A 537 62.68 -24.18 -22.45
C LEU A 537 63.35 -23.00 -23.16
N GLU A 538 64.26 -23.27 -24.11
CA GLU A 538 64.91 -22.23 -24.92
C GLU A 538 63.91 -21.40 -25.73
N GLU A 539 62.85 -22.02 -26.24
CA GLU A 539 61.78 -21.31 -26.96
C GLU A 539 60.98 -20.40 -26.01
N ILE A 540 60.74 -20.83 -24.78
CA ILE A 540 60.06 -20.03 -23.75
C ILE A 540 60.95 -18.85 -23.33
N GLU A 541 62.26 -19.05 -23.17
CA GLU A 541 63.20 -17.97 -22.83
C GLU A 541 63.27 -16.90 -23.93
N LYS A 542 63.32 -17.30 -25.21
CA LYS A 542 63.23 -16.35 -26.33
C LYS A 542 61.93 -15.53 -26.32
N LYS A 543 60.80 -16.16 -26.00
CA LYS A 543 59.50 -15.47 -25.87
C LYS A 543 59.49 -14.49 -24.70
N ILE A 544 60.15 -14.82 -23.59
CA ILE A 544 60.32 -13.92 -22.44
C ILE A 544 61.15 -12.70 -22.85
N ASP A 545 62.28 -12.90 -23.53
CA ASP A 545 63.17 -11.80 -23.93
C ASP A 545 62.50 -10.84 -24.91
N GLN A 546 61.74 -11.37 -25.88
CA GLN A 546 60.92 -10.56 -26.80
C GLN A 546 59.90 -9.70 -26.03
N LYS A 547 59.19 -10.29 -25.06
CA LYS A 547 58.20 -9.57 -24.24
C LYS A 547 58.82 -8.54 -23.30
N VAL A 548 60.03 -8.79 -22.80
CA VAL A 548 60.80 -7.82 -22.01
C VAL A 548 61.26 -6.64 -22.86
N ALA A 549 61.63 -6.88 -24.12
CA ALA A 549 61.96 -5.81 -25.07
C ALA A 549 60.72 -4.95 -25.40
N GLU A 550 59.57 -5.57 -25.66
CA GLU A 550 58.29 -4.88 -25.89
C GLU A 550 57.86 -3.97 -24.72
N MET A 551 58.27 -4.29 -23.49
CA MET A 551 58.03 -3.45 -22.31
C MET A 551 59.00 -2.27 -22.16
N LYS A 552 60.21 -2.35 -22.71
CA LYS A 552 61.21 -1.27 -22.62
C LYS A 552 61.00 -0.18 -23.67
N GLU A 553 60.35 -0.51 -24.79
CA GLU A 553 60.08 0.44 -25.89
C GLU A 553 58.81 1.31 -25.69
N LYS A 554 58.03 1.10 -24.62
CA LYS A 554 56.75 1.81 -24.36
C LYS A 554 56.67 2.42 -22.97
#